data_AF-A0A3P7JAR5-F1
#
_entry.id   AF-A0A3P7JAR5-F1
#
_cell.length_a   1.000
_cell.length_b   1.000
_cell.length_c   1.000
_cell.angle_alpha   90.00
_cell.angle_beta   90.00
_cell.angle_gamma   90.00
#
_symmetry.space_group_name_H-M   'P 1'
#
loop_
_entity.id
_entity.type
_entity.pdbx_description
1 polymer ?
#
loop_
_entity_poly.entity_id
_entity_poly.type
_entity_poly.pdbx_seq_one_letter_code
_entity_poly.pdbx_strand_id
1 'polypeptide(L)'
;MEVLMIGRFLGGISTSILFSAFESWLVYEHNKRGFSESALATVFSHAALGNSVIAIISGVAAQFAADAFGYVAPFDLSLLVLAVMCVFVYTTWVENYGDEKAPVHESFSKAFHTIRTGESNFIE
;
A
#
# COMPACT_ATOMS: atom_id res chain seq x y z
N MET A 1 3.46 -1.83 -29.17
CA MET A 1 3.52 -3.00 -28.25
C MET A 1 4.37 -2.69 -27.03
N GLU A 2 5.51 -2.02 -27.19
CA GLU A 2 6.43 -1.66 -26.09
C GLU A 2 5.79 -0.76 -25.02
N VAL A 3 5.05 0.29 -25.41
CA VAL A 3 4.42 1.24 -24.47
C VAL A 3 3.41 0.55 -23.54
N LEU A 4 2.61 -0.40 -24.05
CA LEU A 4 1.62 -1.13 -23.25
C LEU A 4 2.29 -2.09 -22.24
N MET A 5 3.39 -2.73 -22.63
CA MET A 5 4.15 -3.62 -21.77
C MET A 5 4.84 -2.85 -20.63
N ILE A 6 5.46 -1.71 -20.97
CA ILE A 6 6.08 -0.81 -19.98
C ILE A 6 5.01 -0.28 -19.02
N GLY A 7 3.85 0.13 -19.54
CA GLY A 7 2.73 0.60 -18.71
C GLY A 7 2.26 -0.47 -17.72
N ARG A 8 2.18 -1.74 -18.15
CA ARG A 8 1.79 -2.84 -17.26
C ARG A 8 2.85 -3.15 -16.21
N PHE A 9 4.13 -3.10 -16.58
CA PHE A 9 5.24 -3.28 -15.66
C PHE A 9 5.27 -2.18 -14.58
N LEU A 10 5.20 -0.92 -15.00
CA LEU A 10 5.17 0.23 -14.09
C LEU A 10 3.92 0.25 -13.21
N GLY A 11 2.75 -0.14 -13.75
CA GLY A 11 1.51 -0.27 -12.98
C GLY A 11 1.62 -1.31 -11.85
N GLY A 12 2.33 -2.41 -12.09
CA GLY A 12 2.63 -3.40 -11.05
C GLY A 12 3.50 -2.82 -9.95
N ILE A 13 4.60 -2.15 -10.31
CA ILE A 13 5.50 -1.48 -9.35
C ILE A 13 4.74 -0.45 -8.51
N SER A 14 3.93 0.39 -9.15
CA SER A 14 3.13 1.41 -8.48
C SER A 14 2.17 0.79 -7.46
N THR A 15 1.52 -0.32 -7.81
CA THR A 15 0.58 -1.00 -6.91
C THR A 15 1.31 -1.59 -5.71
N SER A 16 2.45 -2.23 -5.94
CA SER A 16 3.28 -2.76 -4.85
C SER A 16 3.74 -1.67 -3.89
N ILE A 17 4.19 -0.52 -4.40
CA ILE A 17 4.60 0.62 -3.57
C ILE A 17 3.40 1.20 -2.81
N LEU A 18 2.25 1.33 -3.45
CA LEU A 18 1.04 1.88 -2.83
C LEU A 18 0.65 1.09 -1.57
N PHE A 19 0.67 -0.25 -1.64
CA PHE A 19 0.35 -1.09 -0.50
C PHE A 19 1.50 -1.15 0.52
N SER A 20 2.75 -1.37 0.09
CA SER A 20 3.87 -1.57 1.01
C SER A 20 4.24 -0.30 1.78
N ALA A 21 4.20 0.87 1.12
CA ALA A 21 4.45 2.15 1.78
C ALA A 21 3.33 2.50 2.77
N PHE A 22 2.07 2.25 2.40
CA PHE A 22 0.93 2.42 3.29
C PHE A 22 1.01 1.54 4.53
N GLU A 23 1.26 0.24 4.33
CA GLU A 23 1.38 -0.73 5.43
C GLU A 23 2.50 -0.33 6.40
N SER A 24 3.66 0.03 5.87
CA SER A 24 4.81 0.46 6.68
C SER A 24 4.51 1.73 7.47
N TRP A 25 3.88 2.72 6.84
CA TRP A 25 3.47 3.96 7.51
C TRP A 25 2.45 3.68 8.62
N LEU A 26 1.45 2.84 8.34
CA LEU A 26 0.39 2.49 9.30
C LEU A 26 0.94 1.75 10.52
N VAL A 27 1.83 0.78 10.31
CA VAL A 27 2.49 0.02 11.39
C VAL A 27 3.29 0.96 12.29
N TYR A 28 4.07 1.87 11.70
CA TYR A 28 4.84 2.84 12.48
C TYR A 28 3.92 3.76 13.28
N GLU A 29 2.89 4.34 12.66
CA GLU A 29 1.98 5.27 13.35
C GLU A 29 1.19 4.56 14.45
N HIS A 30 0.80 3.31 14.23
CA HIS A 30 0.17 2.45 15.22
C HIS A 30 1.07 2.23 16.44
N ASN A 31 2.34 1.85 16.20
CA ASN A 31 3.34 1.66 17.26
C ASN A 31 3.63 2.97 18.01
N LYS A 32 3.77 4.09 17.30
CA LYS A 32 4.00 5.41 17.90
C LYS A 32 2.87 5.85 18.82
N ARG A 33 1.63 5.49 18.50
CA ARG A 33 0.45 5.80 19.33
C ARG A 33 0.19 4.78 20.45
N GLY A 34 0.93 3.66 20.48
CA GLY A 34 0.81 2.64 21.52
C GLY A 34 -0.51 1.88 21.50
N PHE A 35 -1.12 1.71 20.32
CA PHE A 35 -2.36 0.95 20.18
C PHE A 35 -2.12 -0.57 20.28
N SER A 36 -3.18 -1.35 20.54
CA SER A 36 -3.08 -2.81 20.64
C SER A 36 -2.97 -3.48 19.26
N GLU A 37 -2.16 -4.52 19.14
CA GLU A 37 -1.94 -5.25 17.88
C GLU A 37 -3.25 -5.77 17.22
N SER A 38 -4.26 -6.10 18.05
CA SER A 38 -5.59 -6.50 17.58
C SER A 38 -6.32 -5.41 16.78
N ALA A 39 -6.08 -4.14 17.09
CA ALA A 39 -6.68 -3.02 16.38
C ALA A 39 -6.00 -2.81 15.02
N LEU A 40 -4.70 -3.09 14.89
CA LEU A 40 -4.00 -3.06 13.61
C LEU A 40 -4.55 -4.11 12.64
N ALA A 41 -4.72 -5.34 13.11
CA ALA A 41 -5.32 -6.42 12.32
C ALA A 41 -6.75 -6.08 11.86
N THR A 42 -7.52 -5.42 12.73
CA THR A 42 -8.88 -4.94 12.42
C THR A 42 -8.87 -3.89 11.32
N VAL A 43 -7.95 -2.91 11.38
CA VAL A 43 -7.82 -1.88 10.33
C VAL A 43 -7.45 -2.51 8.98
N PHE A 44 -6.50 -3.45 8.95
CA PHE A 44 -6.17 -4.16 7.71
C PHE A 44 -7.33 -4.99 7.17
N SER A 45 -8.09 -5.66 8.04
CA SER A 45 -9.28 -6.40 7.64
C SER A 45 -10.34 -5.48 7.04
N HIS A 46 -10.62 -4.34 7.67
CA HIS A 46 -11.53 -3.33 7.12
C HIS A 46 -11.02 -2.74 5.80
N ALA A 47 -9.72 -2.50 5.66
CA ALA A 47 -9.12 -2.02 4.41
C ALA A 47 -9.30 -3.05 3.28
N ALA A 48 -9.10 -4.35 3.56
CA ALA A 48 -9.32 -5.42 2.59
C ALA A 48 -10.80 -5.51 2.15
N LEU A 49 -11.74 -5.44 3.09
CA LEU A 49 -13.17 -5.40 2.80
C LEU A 49 -13.53 -4.16 1.96
N GLY A 50 -13.00 -3.00 2.34
CA GLY A 50 -13.17 -1.74 1.62
C GLY A 50 -12.68 -1.84 0.18
N ASN A 51 -11.53 -2.49 -0.06
CA ASN A 51 -10.99 -2.70 -1.40
C ASN A 51 -11.97 -3.49 -2.30
N SER A 52 -12.60 -4.55 -1.78
CA SER A 52 -13.62 -5.30 -2.52
C SER A 52 -14.85 -4.46 -2.85
N VAL A 53 -15.33 -3.66 -1.90
CA VAL A 53 -16.48 -2.77 -2.11
C VAL A 53 -16.17 -1.71 -3.17
N ILE A 54 -15.02 -1.05 -3.08
CA ILE A 54 -14.59 -0.03 -4.04
C ILE A 54 -14.35 -0.64 -5.42
N ALA A 55 -13.85 -1.87 -5.53
CA ALA A 55 -13.70 -2.55 -6.82
C ALA A 55 -15.03 -2.72 -7.55
N ILE A 56 -16.09 -3.12 -6.84
CA ILE A 56 -17.44 -3.27 -7.41
C ILE A 56 -17.97 -1.90 -7.87
N ILE A 57 -17.88 -0.88 -7.01
CA ILE A 57 -18.36 0.48 -7.32
C ILE A 57 -17.60 1.07 -8.52
N SER A 58 -16.28 0.89 -8.55
CA SER A 58 -15.41 1.37 -9.63
C SER A 58 -15.77 0.71 -10.97
N GLY A 59 -16.08 -0.59 -10.98
CA GLY A 59 -16.54 -1.28 -12.19
C GLY A 59 -17.83 -0.67 -12.75
N VAL A 60 -18.81 -0.39 -11.89
CA VAL A 60 -20.07 0.25 -12.30
C VAL A 60 -19.84 1.68 -12.78
N ALA A 61 -19.02 2.46 -12.07
CA ALA A 61 -18.68 3.83 -12.44
C ALA A 61 -17.92 3.90 -13.78
N ALA A 62 -16.99 2.97 -14.01
CA ALA A 62 -16.26 2.85 -15.26
C ALA A 62 -17.20 2.51 -16.42
N GLN A 63 -18.13 1.57 -16.22
CA GLN A 63 -19.12 1.23 -17.26
C GLN A 63 -19.98 2.45 -17.61
N PHE A 64 -20.51 3.15 -16.60
CA PHE A 64 -21.31 4.36 -16.81
C PHE A 64 -20.53 5.47 -17.54
N ALA A 65 -19.28 5.70 -17.16
CA ALA A 65 -18.42 6.68 -17.81
C ALA A 65 -18.13 6.30 -19.28
N ALA A 66 -17.91 5.01 -19.56
CA ALA A 66 -17.70 4.51 -20.90
C ALA A 66 -18.94 4.69 -21.79
N ASP A 67 -20.13 4.42 -21.25
CA ASP A 67 -21.39 4.54 -21.98
C ASP A 67 -21.73 6.01 -22.31
N ALA A 68 -21.39 6.95 -21.43
CA ALA A 68 -21.69 8.38 -21.61
C ALA A 68 -20.66 9.14 -22.47
N PHE A 69 -19.36 8.85 -22.31
CA PHE A 69 -18.27 9.66 -22.88
C PHE A 69 -17.31 8.86 -23.77
N GLY A 70 -17.55 7.57 -23.95
CA GLY A 70 -16.74 6.67 -24.77
C GLY A 70 -15.63 5.95 -24.00
N TYR A 71 -14.95 5.03 -24.69
CA TYR A 71 -14.02 4.06 -24.08
C TYR A 71 -12.78 4.65 -23.39
N VAL A 72 -12.46 5.92 -23.62
CA VAL A 72 -11.31 6.60 -23.00
C VAL A 72 -11.68 7.21 -21.64
N ALA A 73 -12.96 7.54 -21.42
CA ALA A 73 -13.41 8.25 -20.24
C ALA A 73 -13.13 7.55 -18.89
N PRO A 74 -13.20 6.21 -18.76
CA PRO A 74 -12.84 5.54 -17.51
C PRO A 74 -11.36 5.75 -17.11
N PHE A 75 -10.47 5.89 -18.09
CA PHE A 75 -9.05 6.18 -17.82
C PHE A 75 -8.89 7.59 -17.27
N ASP A 76 -9.55 8.58 -17.88
CA ASP A 76 -9.53 9.97 -17.40
C ASP A 76 -10.15 10.09 -15.99
N LEU A 77 -11.23 9.37 -15.74
CA LEU A 77 -11.84 9.29 -14.40
C LEU A 77 -10.85 8.75 -13.36
N SER A 78 -10.14 7.67 -13.68
CA SER A 78 -9.12 7.10 -12.77
C SER A 78 -7.99 8.09 -12.49
N LEU A 79 -7.58 8.89 -13.48
CA LEU A 79 -6.55 9.91 -13.34
C LEU A 79 -7.01 11.04 -12.39
N LEU A 80 -8.27 11.48 -12.52
CA LEU A 80 -8.84 12.48 -11.61
C LEU A 80 -8.89 11.96 -10.17
N VAL A 81 -9.34 10.73 -9.97
CA VAL A 81 -9.37 10.10 -8.64
C VAL A 81 -7.96 10.00 -8.07
N LEU A 82 -6.98 9.59 -8.87
CA LEU A 82 -5.58 9.52 -8.44
C LEU A 82 -5.05 10.90 -8.02
N ALA A 83 -5.30 11.95 -8.80
CA ALA A 83 -4.87 13.30 -8.48
C ALA A 83 -5.47 13.79 -7.16
N VAL A 84 -6.76 13.55 -6.94
CA VAL A 84 -7.43 13.87 -5.68
C VAL A 84 -6.79 13.12 -4.52
N MET A 85 -6.55 11.81 -4.67
CA MET A 85 -5.90 11.00 -3.63
C MET A 85 -4.49 11.49 -3.31
N CYS A 86 -3.69 11.87 -4.31
CA CYS A 86 -2.37 12.45 -4.08
C CYS A 86 -2.43 13.74 -3.25
N VAL A 87 -3.40 14.63 -3.52
CA VAL A 87 -3.59 15.85 -2.72
C VAL A 87 -4.00 15.52 -1.28
N PHE A 88 -4.91 14.55 -1.10
CA PHE A 88 -5.33 14.11 0.24
C PHE A 88 -4.17 13.52 1.04
N VAL A 89 -3.38 12.63 0.44
CA VAL A 89 -2.21 12.04 1.09
C VAL A 89 -1.19 13.12 1.44
N TYR A 90 -0.85 13.99 0.49
CA TYR A 90 0.12 15.08 0.72
C TYR A 90 -0.28 16.02 1.86
N THR A 91 -1.57 16.31 2.02
CA THR A 91 -2.07 17.23 3.04
C THR A 91 -2.34 16.57 4.40
N THR A 92 -2.70 15.28 4.40
CA THR A 92 -3.15 14.58 5.61
C THR A 92 -2.05 13.75 6.27
N TRP A 93 -1.14 13.17 5.47
CA TRP A 93 -0.10 12.31 6.00
C TRP A 93 1.07 13.12 6.51
N VAL A 94 1.39 12.91 7.79
CA VAL A 94 2.61 13.44 8.37
C VAL A 94 3.79 12.63 7.84
N GLU A 95 4.83 13.34 7.43
CA GLU A 95 6.06 12.74 6.93
C GLU A 95 6.65 11.81 7.99
N ASN A 96 6.86 10.56 7.60
CA ASN A 96 7.25 9.50 8.48
C ASN A 96 8.53 8.84 7.96
N TYR A 97 9.66 9.28 8.51
CA TYR A 97 10.99 8.82 8.12
C TYR A 97 11.37 7.45 8.69
N GLY A 98 10.47 6.78 9.43
CA GLY A 98 10.77 5.51 10.09
C GLY A 98 11.89 5.66 11.12
N ASP A 99 12.73 4.64 11.25
CA ASP A 99 13.93 4.67 12.09
C ASP A 99 15.18 4.78 11.20
N GLU A 100 15.61 6.02 10.91
CA GLU A 100 16.79 6.33 10.07
C GLU A 100 18.09 5.69 10.59
N LYS A 101 18.10 5.22 11.85
CA LYS A 101 19.27 4.62 12.51
C LYS A 101 19.18 3.11 12.65
N ALA A 102 18.16 2.47 12.09
CA ALA A 102 18.04 1.02 12.14
C ALA A 102 19.28 0.35 11.48
N PRO A 103 20.05 -0.49 12.21
CA PRO A 103 21.22 -1.13 11.66
C PRO A 103 20.82 -2.30 10.76
N VAL A 104 20.36 -1.99 9.54
CA VAL A 104 19.90 -2.97 8.54
C VAL A 104 20.92 -4.08 8.31
N HIS A 105 22.21 -3.74 8.23
CA HIS A 105 23.28 -4.73 8.09
C HIS A 105 23.32 -5.72 9.26
N GLU A 106 23.15 -5.25 10.50
CA GLU A 106 23.12 -6.11 11.68
C GLU A 106 21.85 -6.97 11.71
N SER A 107 20.70 -6.41 11.32
CA SER A 107 19.44 -7.17 11.21
C SER A 107 19.52 -8.28 10.17
N PHE A 108 20.09 -8.02 8.98
CA PHE A 108 20.30 -9.04 7.95
C PHE A 108 21.36 -10.07 8.37
N SER A 109 22.45 -9.62 9.00
CA SER A 109 23.50 -10.53 9.51
C SER A 109 22.96 -11.45 10.60
N LYS A 110 22.18 -10.91 11.55
CA LYS A 110 21.48 -11.69 12.58
C LYS A 110 20.49 -12.67 11.96
N ALA A 111 19.64 -12.23 11.03
CA ALA A 111 18.68 -13.10 10.36
C ALA A 111 19.38 -14.26 9.63
N PHE A 112 20.46 -13.97 8.89
CA PHE A 112 21.26 -14.99 8.20
C PHE A 112 21.92 -15.97 9.19
N HIS A 113 22.42 -15.44 10.32
CA HIS A 113 23.00 -16.26 11.37
C HIS A 113 21.93 -17.18 12.00
N THR A 114 20.75 -16.66 12.35
CA THR A 114 19.64 -17.42 12.92
C THR A 114 19.13 -18.53 11.99
N ILE A 115 19.01 -18.25 10.69
CA ILE A 115 18.62 -19.27 9.69
C ILE A 115 19.68 -20.39 9.62
N ARG A 116 20.96 -20.05 9.80
CA ARG A 116 22.07 -21.00 9.74
C ARG A 116 22.23 -21.82 11.03
N THR A 117 21.97 -21.26 12.21
CA THR A 117 22.14 -21.96 13.49
C THR A 117 20.89 -22.66 14.00
N GLY A 118 19.70 -22.36 13.48
CA GLY A 118 18.46 -23.08 13.80
C GLY A 118 17.94 -22.90 15.24
N GLU A 119 18.60 -22.09 16.07
CA GLU A 119 18.13 -21.77 17.42
C GLU A 119 17.07 -20.67 17.36
N SER A 120 15.80 -21.08 17.41
CA SER A 120 14.69 -20.20 17.71
C SER A 120 14.72 -19.83 19.19
N ASN A 121 15.45 -18.77 19.56
CA ASN A 121 15.17 -18.09 20.82
C ASN A 121 13.85 -17.31 20.64
N PHE A 122 12.74 -18.05 20.73
CA PHE A 122 11.44 -17.50 21.08
C PHE A 122 11.62 -16.89 22.47
N ILE A 123 11.86 -15.58 22.50
CA ILE A 123 11.74 -14.78 23.71
C ILE A 123 10.23 -14.63 23.92
N GLU A 124 9.75 -15.32 24.96
CA GLU A 124 8.48 -15.09 25.64
C GLU A 124 8.41 -13.65 26.19
#